data_AF-A0A3D1SQB4-F1
#
_entry.id   AF-A0A3D1SQB4-F1
#
_cell.length_a   1.000
_cell.length_b   1.000
_cell.length_c   1.000
_cell.angle_alpha   90.00
_cell.angle_beta   90.00
_cell.angle_gamma   90.00
#
_symmetry.space_group_name_H-M   'P 1'
#
loop_
_entity.id
_entity.type
_entity.pdbx_description
1 polymer ?
#
loop_
_entity_poly.entity_id
_entity_poly.type
_entity_poly.pdbx_seq_one_letter_code
_entity_poly.pdbx_strand_id
1 'polypeptide(L)'
;MAGKTPIMSLIPSSWFNDPTKSSIWIVGYRMVQVAQENFTQSQPMIDLGDVRAIFNYGSLSYMDASNIFEFEQDHVRNINYSKFESKDTNVGGWTILITPYMSDGVQRSESETRNSIIVAEGILSALNSPNIVYEKIYENIVELSPIKTSTFSPTFLTTNQPPNLQASALQLLSQFSVNLQALPENMQNRVILSLRWYSKSLVQGLDGFLTGCQAKGNGTDLE
;
A
#
# COMPACT_ATOMS: atom_id res chain seq x y z
N MET A 1 13.00 16.58 18.95
CA MET A 1 13.08 15.99 17.59
C MET A 1 12.92 14.49 17.75
N ALA A 2 11.86 13.90 17.19
CA ALA A 2 11.77 12.44 17.13
C ALA A 2 12.89 11.94 16.20
N GLY A 3 13.66 10.95 16.65
CA GLY A 3 14.70 10.34 15.82
C GLY A 3 14.08 9.70 14.57
N LYS A 4 14.84 9.60 13.47
CA LYS A 4 14.41 8.84 12.29
C LYS A 4 14.30 7.36 12.68
N THR A 5 13.10 6.78 12.63
CA THR A 5 12.90 5.35 12.87
C THR A 5 13.31 4.55 11.63
N PRO A 6 14.29 3.66 11.70
CA PRO A 6 14.67 2.83 10.56
C PRO A 6 13.51 1.91 10.15
N ILE A 7 13.21 1.82 8.86
CA ILE A 7 12.14 0.97 8.33
C ILE A 7 12.26 -0.49 8.80
N MET A 8 13.50 -0.98 8.91
CA MET A 8 13.81 -2.34 9.37
C MET A 8 13.29 -2.65 10.78
N SER A 9 13.19 -1.64 11.64
CA SER A 9 12.66 -1.82 13.01
C SER A 9 11.14 -1.98 13.06
N LEU A 10 10.45 -1.70 11.95
CA LEU A 10 8.99 -1.75 11.82
C LEU A 10 8.51 -3.07 11.20
N ILE A 11 9.43 -3.82 10.60
CA ILE A 11 9.16 -5.10 9.96
C ILE A 11 9.07 -6.18 11.05
N PRO A 12 8.01 -7.01 11.09
CA PRO A 12 7.98 -8.13 12.01
C PRO A 12 9.06 -9.16 11.64
N SER A 13 9.86 -9.54 12.64
CA SER A 13 10.94 -10.51 12.45
C SER A 13 10.46 -11.89 11.99
N SER A 14 9.19 -12.22 12.20
CA SER A 14 8.58 -13.48 11.75
C SER A 14 8.39 -13.58 10.24
N TRP A 15 8.56 -12.49 9.48
CA TRP A 15 8.39 -12.52 8.03
C TRP A 15 9.56 -13.15 7.28
N PHE A 16 10.76 -13.19 7.88
CA PHE A 16 11.99 -13.57 7.19
C PHE A 16 12.88 -14.42 8.09
N ASN A 17 13.37 -15.54 7.57
CA ASN A 17 14.42 -16.32 8.23
C ASN A 17 15.81 -15.82 7.80
N ASP A 18 15.94 -15.40 6.55
CA ASP A 18 17.15 -14.84 5.93
C ASP A 18 16.83 -13.45 5.33
N PRO A 19 17.05 -12.37 6.08
CA PRO A 19 16.86 -11.02 5.58
C PRO A 19 17.71 -10.71 4.34
N THR A 20 18.87 -11.36 4.14
CA THR A 20 19.75 -11.03 3.01
C THR A 20 19.20 -11.47 1.66
N LYS A 21 18.22 -12.39 1.66
CA LYS A 21 17.53 -12.89 0.46
C LYS A 21 16.07 -12.47 0.41
N SER A 22 15.74 -11.42 1.15
CA SER A 22 14.36 -10.98 1.32
C SER A 22 14.18 -9.56 0.84
N SER A 23 12.95 -9.21 0.50
CA SER A 23 12.56 -7.86 0.10
C SER A 23 11.15 -7.55 0.57
N ILE A 24 10.90 -6.29 0.85
CA ILE A 24 9.57 -5.79 1.21
C ILE A 24 9.06 -4.85 0.13
N TRP A 25 7.74 -4.82 0.00
CA TRP A 25 7.02 -3.82 -0.77
C TRP A 25 6.42 -2.80 0.19
N ILE A 26 6.68 -1.52 -0.03
CA ILE A 26 6.28 -0.40 0.82
C ILE A 26 5.42 0.54 -0.01
N VAL A 27 4.24 0.89 0.48
CA VAL A 27 3.37 1.89 -0.16
C VAL A 27 3.03 2.99 0.83
N GLY A 28 3.29 4.23 0.45
CA GLY A 28 3.03 5.40 1.29
C GLY A 28 1.80 6.17 0.80
N TYR A 29 0.87 6.45 1.72
CA TYR A 29 -0.31 7.27 1.48
C TYR A 29 -0.32 8.49 2.37
N ARG A 30 -0.69 9.64 1.80
CA ARG A 30 -1.10 10.81 2.57
C ARG A 30 -2.46 10.55 3.19
N MET A 31 -2.61 10.90 4.46
CA MET A 31 -3.92 11.07 5.09
C MET A 31 -4.40 12.51 4.93
N VAL A 32 -5.71 12.70 4.87
CA VAL A 32 -6.32 14.04 4.91
C VAL A 32 -7.27 14.18 6.09
N GLN A 33 -7.51 15.43 6.51
CA GLN A 33 -8.37 15.75 7.66
C GLN A 33 -7.92 15.12 8.98
N VAL A 34 -6.61 14.90 9.15
CA VAL A 34 -6.03 14.39 10.39
C VAL A 34 -5.08 15.41 10.98
N ALA A 35 -5.17 15.63 12.29
CA ALA A 35 -4.30 16.50 13.05
C ALA A 35 -3.32 15.68 13.90
N GLN A 36 -2.25 16.32 14.39
CA GLN A 36 -1.20 15.64 15.15
C GLN A 36 -1.76 14.98 16.43
N GLU A 37 -2.76 15.61 17.05
CA GLU A 37 -3.37 15.16 18.29
C GLU A 37 -4.13 13.83 18.13
N ASN A 38 -4.47 13.45 16.89
CA ASN A 38 -5.07 12.15 16.60
C ASN A 38 -4.08 10.99 16.76
N PHE A 39 -2.76 11.26 16.79
CA PHE A 39 -1.70 10.26 16.96
C PHE A 39 -1.30 10.14 18.43
N THR A 40 -2.20 9.61 19.25
CA THR A 40 -2.01 9.52 20.72
C THR A 40 -0.96 8.50 21.15
N GLN A 41 -0.61 7.55 20.27
CA GLN A 41 0.45 6.57 20.49
C GLN A 41 1.67 6.94 19.65
N SER A 42 2.86 6.60 20.15
CA SER A 42 4.08 6.66 19.35
C SER A 42 3.97 5.60 18.25
N GLN A 43 3.49 6.02 17.08
CA GLN A 43 3.40 5.22 15.86
C GLN A 43 2.49 3.99 15.98
N PRO A 44 1.15 4.18 15.92
CA PRO A 44 0.21 3.06 15.91
C PRO A 44 0.46 2.14 14.70
N MET A 45 0.35 0.83 14.92
CA MET A 45 0.55 -0.20 13.90
C MET A 45 -0.50 -1.28 14.03
N ILE A 46 -0.95 -1.84 12.90
CA ILE A 46 -1.85 -2.99 12.85
C ILE A 46 -1.42 -3.96 11.75
N ASP A 47 -1.65 -5.24 11.98
CA ASP A 47 -1.44 -6.29 10.98
C ASP A 47 -2.79 -6.65 10.31
N LEU A 48 -2.80 -6.62 8.98
CA LEU A 48 -3.93 -6.89 8.09
C LEU A 48 -3.59 -8.10 7.21
N GLY A 49 -3.40 -9.24 7.85
CA GLY A 49 -2.90 -10.46 7.22
C GLY A 49 -1.40 -10.40 6.99
N ASP A 50 -0.97 -10.44 5.73
CA ASP A 50 0.44 -10.32 5.32
C ASP A 50 0.87 -8.88 5.04
N VAL A 51 0.01 -7.90 5.36
CA VAL A 51 0.30 -6.47 5.25
C VAL A 51 0.33 -5.86 6.64
N ARG A 52 1.39 -5.11 6.96
CA ARG A 52 1.46 -4.25 8.13
C ARG A 52 1.13 -2.82 7.75
N ALA A 53 0.15 -2.22 8.42
CA ALA A 53 -0.18 -0.81 8.31
C ALA A 53 0.44 -0.03 9.47
N ILE A 54 1.15 1.06 9.16
CA ILE A 54 1.84 1.93 10.10
C ILE A 54 1.31 3.34 9.91
N PHE A 55 0.99 4.00 11.01
CA PHE A 55 0.44 5.34 11.02
C PHE A 55 1.44 6.31 11.65
N ASN A 56 1.75 7.40 10.97
CA ASN A 56 2.71 8.40 11.45
C ASN A 56 2.24 9.83 11.17
N TYR A 57 2.62 10.77 12.03
CA TYR A 57 2.51 12.21 11.78
C TYR A 57 3.90 12.84 11.73
N GLY A 58 4.27 13.43 10.59
CA GLY A 58 5.61 13.96 10.36
C GLY A 58 5.89 14.12 8.88
N SER A 59 7.16 14.06 8.48
CA SER A 59 7.56 13.92 7.08
C SER A 59 8.08 12.49 6.82
N LEU A 60 7.94 12.02 5.59
CA LEU A 60 8.51 10.77 5.10
C LEU A 60 9.59 11.07 4.08
N SER A 61 10.66 10.29 4.11
CA SER A 61 11.69 10.30 3.08
C SER A 61 11.49 9.09 2.18
N TYR A 62 11.48 9.28 0.87
CA TYR A 62 11.29 8.21 -0.10
C TYR A 62 12.15 8.43 -1.34
N MET A 63 12.42 7.34 -2.05
CA MET A 63 13.04 7.42 -3.37
C MET A 63 11.96 7.73 -4.39
N ASP A 64 12.07 8.88 -5.05
CA ASP A 64 11.22 9.24 -6.17
C ASP A 64 11.87 8.79 -7.48
N ALA A 65 11.07 8.14 -8.33
CA ALA A 65 11.49 7.73 -9.67
C ALA A 65 10.52 8.23 -10.76
N SER A 66 9.69 9.22 -10.44
CA SER A 66 8.77 9.87 -11.40
C SER A 66 9.47 10.38 -12.67
N ASN A 67 10.76 10.72 -12.57
CA ASN A 67 11.54 11.29 -13.66
C ASN A 67 12.54 10.32 -14.34
N ILE A 68 12.51 9.01 -14.02
CA ILE A 68 13.50 8.06 -14.58
C ILE A 68 13.28 7.74 -16.05
N PHE A 69 12.07 7.97 -16.55
CA PHE A 69 11.72 7.68 -17.93
C PHE A 69 11.93 8.93 -18.78
N GLU A 70 12.88 8.84 -19.69
CA GLU A 70 13.08 9.83 -20.73
C GLU A 70 12.56 9.25 -22.05
N PHE A 71 11.75 10.05 -22.74
CA PHE A 71 11.35 9.75 -24.11
C PHE A 71 12.35 10.43 -25.03
N GLU A 72 13.21 9.64 -25.65
CA GLU A 72 13.98 10.13 -26.80
C GLU A 72 13.08 10.24 -28.03
N GLN A 73 13.51 11.04 -29.00
CA GLN A 73 12.92 10.99 -30.34
C GLN A 73 13.00 9.53 -30.83
N ASP A 74 11.93 9.01 -31.42
CA ASP A 74 11.78 7.62 -31.90
C ASP A 74 11.24 6.56 -30.90
N HIS A 75 10.49 6.97 -29.86
CA HIS A 75 9.77 6.05 -28.96
C HIS A 75 10.66 5.07 -28.16
N VAL A 76 11.97 5.29 -28.13
CA VAL A 76 12.88 4.55 -27.26
C VAL A 76 12.74 5.07 -25.83
N ARG A 77 12.38 4.18 -24.91
CA ARG A 77 12.25 4.50 -23.50
C ARG A 77 13.57 4.20 -22.80
N ASN A 78 14.34 5.25 -22.52
CA ASN A 78 15.56 5.11 -21.74
C ASN A 78 15.23 5.24 -20.24
N ILE A 79 15.80 4.33 -19.44
CA ILE A 79 15.70 4.35 -17.99
C ILE A 79 16.97 4.97 -17.45
N ASN A 80 16.88 6.20 -16.95
CA ASN A 80 18.00 6.90 -16.37
C ASN A 80 18.03 6.73 -14.85
N TYR A 81 18.77 5.73 -14.37
CA TYR A 81 18.92 5.45 -12.94
C TYR A 81 19.61 6.56 -12.15
N SER A 82 20.28 7.52 -12.80
CA SER A 82 20.85 8.68 -12.09
C SER A 82 19.81 9.69 -11.62
N LYS A 83 18.57 9.60 -12.13
CA LYS A 83 17.45 10.46 -11.76
C LYS A 83 16.64 9.97 -10.56
N PHE A 84 17.11 8.92 -9.88
CA PHE A 84 16.56 8.54 -8.58
C PHE A 84 16.93 9.61 -7.56
N GLU A 85 15.93 10.31 -7.04
CA GLU A 85 16.12 11.38 -6.08
C GLU A 85 15.46 11.01 -4.75
N SER A 86 16.15 11.25 -3.64
CA SER A 86 15.52 11.19 -2.33
C SER A 86 14.67 12.44 -2.15
N LYS A 87 13.37 12.27 -1.92
CA LYS A 87 12.44 13.37 -1.62
C LYS A 87 11.88 13.22 -0.22
N ASP A 88 11.71 14.36 0.44
CA ASP A 88 10.97 14.45 1.69
C ASP A 88 9.56 14.99 1.42
N THR A 89 8.57 14.40 2.06
CA THR A 89 7.20 14.93 2.04
C THR A 89 7.07 16.14 2.96
N ASN A 90 6.00 16.91 2.78
CA ASN A 90 5.58 17.89 3.77
C ASN A 90 5.25 17.22 5.12
N VAL A 91 5.11 18.02 6.18
CA VAL A 91 4.59 17.52 7.46
C VAL A 91 3.10 17.21 7.33
N GLY A 92 2.67 16.02 7.77
CA GLY A 92 1.27 15.60 7.75
C GLY A 92 1.08 14.20 8.31
N GLY A 93 -0.16 13.69 8.24
CA GLY A 93 -0.48 12.31 8.56
C GLY A 93 -0.21 11.37 7.38
N TRP A 94 0.33 10.19 7.68
CA TRP A 94 0.74 9.20 6.69
C TRP A 94 0.32 7.79 7.10
N THR A 95 -0.15 7.02 6.11
CA THR A 95 -0.31 5.57 6.21
C THR A 95 0.77 4.91 5.37
N ILE A 96 1.53 4.00 5.98
CA ILE A 96 2.54 3.21 5.29
C ILE A 96 2.10 1.75 5.36
N LEU A 97 1.95 1.12 4.20
CA LEU A 97 1.65 -0.30 4.07
C LEU A 97 2.94 -1.03 3.70
N ILE A 98 3.27 -2.08 4.44
CA ILE A 98 4.43 -2.93 4.17
C ILE A 98 3.97 -4.37 4.01
N THR A 99 4.50 -5.10 3.04
CA THR A 99 4.26 -6.53 2.88
C THR A 99 5.50 -7.24 2.33
N PRO A 100 5.74 -8.53 2.62
CA PRO A 100 6.80 -9.29 1.98
C PRO A 100 6.61 -9.37 0.45
N TYR A 101 7.69 -9.12 -0.29
CA TYR A 101 7.75 -9.35 -1.75
C TYR A 101 8.61 -10.57 -2.09
N MET A 102 9.74 -10.73 -1.40
CA MET A 102 10.57 -11.93 -1.46
C MET A 102 10.86 -12.38 -0.04
N SER A 103 10.61 -13.65 0.26
CA SER A 103 10.89 -14.25 1.56
C SER A 103 11.89 -15.38 1.37
N ASP A 104 13.08 -15.24 1.95
CA ASP A 104 14.12 -16.26 1.96
C ASP A 104 14.52 -16.76 0.55
N GLY A 105 14.53 -15.86 -0.43
CA GLY A 105 14.82 -16.14 -1.84
C GLY A 105 13.63 -16.61 -2.67
N VAL A 106 12.46 -16.78 -2.07
CA VAL A 106 11.22 -17.12 -2.79
C VAL A 106 10.49 -15.82 -3.14
N GLN A 107 10.50 -15.47 -4.42
CA GLN A 107 9.82 -14.29 -4.93
C GLN A 107 8.32 -14.54 -5.07
N ARG A 108 7.52 -13.64 -4.51
CA ARG A 108 6.08 -13.60 -4.74
C ARG A 108 5.77 -12.91 -6.07
N SER A 109 4.66 -13.27 -6.70
CA SER A 109 4.25 -12.53 -7.89
C SER A 109 3.88 -11.09 -7.54
N GLU A 110 4.27 -10.13 -8.38
CA GLU A 110 3.88 -8.72 -8.23
C GLU A 110 2.35 -8.58 -8.14
N SER A 111 1.60 -9.37 -8.91
CA SER A 111 0.14 -9.33 -8.88
C SER A 111 -0.42 -9.69 -7.52
N GLU A 112 0.08 -10.76 -6.89
CA GLU A 112 -0.37 -11.17 -5.55
C GLU A 112 0.00 -10.13 -4.49
N THR A 113 1.21 -9.59 -4.53
CA THR A 113 1.65 -8.54 -3.59
C THR A 113 0.78 -7.29 -3.71
N ARG A 114 0.53 -6.80 -4.93
CA ARG A 114 -0.39 -5.69 -5.18
C ARG A 114 -1.80 -6.01 -4.70
N ASN A 115 -2.27 -7.25 -4.87
CA ASN A 115 -3.60 -7.65 -4.40
C ASN A 115 -3.71 -7.62 -2.88
N SER A 116 -2.68 -8.07 -2.14
CA SER A 116 -2.66 -7.95 -0.68
C SER A 116 -2.76 -6.50 -0.24
N ILE A 117 -1.99 -5.59 -0.86
CA ILE A 117 -2.03 -4.15 -0.57
C ILE A 117 -3.43 -3.57 -0.86
N ILE A 118 -4.01 -3.87 -2.02
CA ILE A 118 -5.35 -3.39 -2.41
C ILE A 118 -6.43 -3.89 -1.43
N VAL A 119 -6.31 -5.12 -0.94
CA VAL A 119 -7.22 -5.65 0.10
C VAL A 119 -7.05 -4.86 1.40
N ALA A 120 -5.82 -4.61 1.84
CA ALA A 120 -5.55 -3.80 3.03
C ALA A 120 -6.09 -2.37 2.90
N GLU A 121 -5.88 -1.70 1.76
CA GLU A 121 -6.48 -0.40 1.43
C GLU A 121 -8.01 -0.44 1.56
N GLY A 122 -8.63 -1.49 1.01
CA GLY A 122 -10.08 -1.70 1.06
C GLY A 122 -10.59 -1.84 2.49
N ILE A 123 -9.91 -2.62 3.33
CA ILE A 123 -10.25 -2.79 4.75
C ILE A 123 -10.17 -1.44 5.48
N LEU A 124 -9.05 -0.74 5.33
CA LEU A 124 -8.81 0.56 5.95
C LEU A 124 -9.87 1.59 5.53
N SER A 125 -10.14 1.68 4.23
CA SER A 125 -11.08 2.65 3.68
C SER A 125 -12.53 2.34 4.04
N ALA A 126 -12.91 1.05 4.11
CA ALA A 126 -14.29 0.64 4.36
C ALA A 126 -14.67 0.78 5.83
N LEU A 127 -13.71 0.58 6.75
CA LEU A 127 -13.98 0.52 8.18
C LEU A 127 -13.50 1.74 8.97
N ASN A 128 -12.59 2.55 8.41
CA ASN A 128 -12.02 3.70 9.11
C ASN A 128 -12.34 5.05 8.44
N SER A 129 -12.11 5.14 7.12
CA SER A 129 -12.51 6.24 6.20
C SER A 129 -11.61 6.16 4.96
N PRO A 130 -12.07 6.50 3.75
CA PRO A 130 -11.19 6.64 2.57
C PRO A 130 -10.06 7.65 2.77
N ASN A 131 -10.21 8.61 3.69
CA ASN A 131 -9.20 9.61 3.99
C ASN A 131 -7.92 9.04 4.63
N ILE A 132 -7.93 7.76 5.08
CA ILE A 132 -6.76 7.10 5.69
C ILE A 132 -5.74 6.64 4.65
N VAL A 133 -6.18 6.36 3.42
CA VAL A 133 -5.31 5.99 2.28
C VAL A 133 -5.63 6.92 1.10
N TYR A 134 -5.64 8.23 1.38
CA TYR A 134 -6.17 9.23 0.45
C TYR A 134 -5.31 9.39 -0.80
N GLU A 135 -4.02 9.72 -0.68
CA GLU A 135 -3.19 9.98 -1.87
C GLU A 135 -1.96 9.08 -1.84
N LYS A 136 -1.79 8.22 -2.84
CA LYS A 136 -0.60 7.37 -2.94
C LYS A 136 0.59 8.20 -3.42
N ILE A 137 1.55 8.42 -2.52
CA ILE A 137 2.75 9.20 -2.81
C ILE A 137 3.82 8.35 -3.51
N TYR A 138 4.03 7.14 -3.02
CA TYR A 138 5.06 6.25 -3.55
C TYR A 138 4.70 4.79 -3.33
N GLU A 139 5.35 3.94 -4.11
CA GLU A 139 5.24 2.49 -4.06
C GLU A 139 6.63 1.90 -4.30
N ASN A 140 7.38 1.55 -3.26
CA ASN A 140 8.78 1.12 -3.32
C ASN A 140 8.93 -0.38 -3.04
N ILE A 141 9.62 -1.12 -3.90
CA ILE A 141 10.21 -2.41 -3.51
C ILE A 141 11.57 -2.10 -2.89
N VAL A 142 11.88 -2.66 -1.73
CA VAL A 142 13.17 -2.50 -1.06
C VAL A 142 13.78 -3.89 -0.85
N GLU A 143 14.81 -4.19 -1.64
CA GLU A 143 15.71 -5.32 -1.36
C GLU A 143 16.43 -5.06 -0.03
N LEU A 144 16.38 -6.04 0.87
CA LEU A 144 17.01 -5.89 2.19
C LEU A 144 18.55 -5.98 2.11
N SER A 145 19.10 -6.47 0.98
CA SER A 145 20.53 -6.41 0.62
C SER A 145 20.78 -6.88 -0.83
N PRO A 146 21.44 -6.11 -1.73
CA PRO A 146 21.70 -4.66 -1.74
C PRO A 146 20.48 -3.84 -2.20
N ILE A 147 20.38 -2.57 -1.79
CA ILE A 147 19.16 -1.75 -1.98
C ILE A 147 18.92 -1.44 -3.47
N LYS A 148 17.78 -1.91 -4.02
CA LYS A 148 17.20 -1.51 -5.31
C LYS A 148 15.74 -1.10 -5.13
N THR A 149 15.29 -0.12 -5.91
CA THR A 149 13.97 0.53 -5.74
C THR A 149 13.26 0.77 -7.08
N SER A 150 11.93 0.70 -7.10
CA SER A 150 11.04 0.99 -8.26
C SER A 150 9.76 1.69 -7.76
N THR A 151 9.13 2.62 -8.52
CA THR A 151 8.00 3.47 -8.05
C THR A 151 6.81 3.70 -9.01
N PHE A 152 5.62 3.97 -8.43
CA PHE A 152 4.36 4.34 -9.09
C PHE A 152 3.47 5.26 -8.21
N SER A 153 2.60 6.11 -8.79
CA SER A 153 1.63 6.96 -8.05
C SER A 153 0.35 7.33 -8.87
N PRO A 154 -0.86 7.14 -8.30
CA PRO A 154 -2.13 7.75 -8.74
C PRO A 154 -2.79 8.74 -7.74
N THR A 155 -3.83 9.46 -8.18
CA THR A 155 -4.61 10.48 -7.41
C THR A 155 -6.04 10.00 -7.07
N PHE A 156 -6.69 10.54 -6.01
CA PHE A 156 -8.00 10.09 -5.48
C PHE A 156 -8.97 11.24 -5.15
N LEU A 157 -10.24 10.89 -4.83
CA LEU A 157 -11.35 11.75 -4.37
C LEU A 157 -11.49 11.76 -2.83
N THR A 158 -11.88 12.89 -2.22
CA THR A 158 -12.00 13.06 -0.76
C THR A 158 -13.38 12.68 -0.22
N THR A 159 -13.44 12.32 1.07
CA THR A 159 -14.71 12.28 1.85
C THR A 159 -14.68 13.26 3.03
N ASN A 160 -15.84 13.52 3.66
CA ASN A 160 -15.96 14.46 4.79
C ASN A 160 -15.67 13.84 6.18
N GLN A 161 -15.36 12.53 6.27
CA GLN A 161 -15.11 11.87 7.54
C GLN A 161 -13.61 11.70 7.80
N PRO A 162 -13.06 12.28 8.87
CA PRO A 162 -11.64 12.12 9.20
C PRO A 162 -11.33 10.67 9.63
N PRO A 163 -10.11 10.16 9.41
CA PRO A 163 -9.69 8.86 9.92
C PRO A 163 -9.77 8.78 11.45
N ASN A 164 -10.16 7.62 11.99
CA ASN A 164 -10.17 7.35 13.42
C ASN A 164 -8.97 6.48 13.84
N LEU A 165 -7.95 7.11 14.41
CA LEU A 165 -6.72 6.45 14.86
C LEU A 165 -6.77 5.99 16.33
N GLN A 166 -7.93 6.03 16.98
CA GLN A 166 -8.08 5.52 18.35
C GLN A 166 -7.82 4.01 18.40
N ALA A 167 -7.23 3.54 19.51
CA ALA A 167 -6.85 2.14 19.69
C ALA A 167 -8.02 1.16 19.48
N SER A 168 -9.25 1.53 19.88
CA SER A 168 -10.45 0.70 19.66
C SER A 168 -10.81 0.54 18.17
N ALA A 169 -10.68 1.60 17.37
CA ALA A 169 -10.90 1.55 15.93
C ALA A 169 -9.83 0.72 15.22
N LEU A 170 -8.56 0.86 15.64
CA LEU A 170 -7.46 0.04 15.13
C LEU A 170 -7.60 -1.44 15.50
N GLN A 171 -8.06 -1.73 16.72
CA GLN A 171 -8.36 -3.09 17.15
C GLN A 171 -9.49 -3.71 16.33
N LEU A 172 -10.53 -2.95 15.98
CA LEU A 172 -11.61 -3.42 15.10
C LEU A 172 -11.08 -3.81 13.72
N LEU A 173 -10.18 -3.02 13.15
CA LEU A 173 -9.54 -3.33 11.86
C LEU A 173 -8.73 -4.63 11.92
N SER A 174 -7.92 -4.80 12.97
CA SER A 174 -7.13 -6.02 13.16
C SER A 174 -8.04 -7.24 13.38
N GLN A 175 -9.07 -7.12 14.20
CA GLN A 175 -10.04 -8.19 14.43
C GLN A 175 -10.81 -8.56 13.15
N PHE A 176 -11.17 -7.57 12.33
CA PHE A 176 -11.80 -7.83 11.03
C PHE A 176 -10.88 -8.67 10.14
N SER A 177 -9.59 -8.35 10.08
CA SER A 177 -8.62 -9.11 9.31
C SER A 177 -8.49 -10.56 9.80
N VAL A 178 -8.42 -10.77 11.12
CA VAL A 178 -8.38 -12.11 11.71
C VAL A 178 -9.65 -12.90 11.38
N ASN A 179 -10.82 -12.27 11.52
CA ASN A 179 -12.10 -12.89 11.23
C ASN A 179 -12.24 -13.24 9.74
N LEU A 180 -11.75 -12.37 8.84
CA LEU A 180 -11.73 -12.62 7.39
C LEU A 180 -10.92 -13.89 7.05
N GLN A 181 -9.80 -14.12 7.73
CA GLN A 181 -8.98 -15.32 7.56
C GLN A 181 -9.62 -16.59 8.11
N ALA A 182 -10.51 -16.46 9.10
CA ALA A 182 -11.23 -17.59 9.70
C ALA A 182 -12.51 -17.99 8.94
N LEU A 183 -12.92 -17.22 7.93
CA LEU A 183 -14.11 -17.53 7.13
C LEU A 183 -13.87 -18.78 6.26
N PRO A 184 -14.94 -19.53 5.91
CA PRO A 184 -14.87 -20.51 4.84
C PRO A 184 -14.35 -19.88 3.54
N GLU A 185 -13.51 -20.61 2.81
CA GLU A 185 -12.77 -20.10 1.64
C GLU A 185 -13.68 -19.39 0.62
N ASN A 186 -14.86 -19.94 0.35
CA ASN A 186 -15.83 -19.34 -0.57
C ASN A 186 -16.35 -17.95 -0.10
N MET A 187 -16.55 -17.76 1.21
CA MET A 187 -16.98 -16.49 1.79
C MET A 187 -15.81 -15.52 1.87
N GLN A 188 -14.63 -15.99 2.27
CA GLN A 188 -13.40 -15.21 2.29
C GLN A 188 -13.11 -14.61 0.91
N ASN A 189 -13.15 -15.44 -0.15
CA ASN A 189 -12.92 -15.00 -1.53
C ASN A 189 -13.92 -13.95 -2.00
N ARG A 190 -15.19 -14.07 -1.59
CA ARG A 190 -16.22 -13.06 -1.90
C ARG A 190 -15.91 -11.73 -1.23
N VAL A 191 -15.59 -11.74 0.07
CA VAL A 191 -15.25 -10.51 0.81
C VAL A 191 -14.00 -9.86 0.25
N ILE A 192 -12.94 -10.64 -0.03
CA ILE A 192 -11.72 -10.14 -0.68
C ILE A 192 -12.02 -9.49 -2.02
N LEU A 193 -12.83 -10.13 -2.86
CA LEU A 193 -13.22 -9.57 -4.16
C LEU A 193 -13.97 -8.25 -4.00
N SER A 194 -14.93 -8.18 -3.08
CA SER A 194 -15.68 -6.95 -2.78
C SER A 194 -14.77 -5.84 -2.28
N LEU A 195 -13.81 -6.13 -1.40
CA LEU A 195 -12.83 -5.15 -0.91
C LEU A 195 -11.94 -4.62 -2.03
N ARG A 196 -11.49 -5.50 -2.95
CA ARG A 196 -10.71 -5.09 -4.12
C ARG A 196 -11.51 -4.17 -5.04
N TRP A 197 -12.79 -4.46 -5.25
CA TRP A 197 -13.67 -3.61 -6.04
C TRP A 197 -13.92 -2.27 -5.37
N TYR A 198 -14.16 -2.27 -4.07
CA TYR A 198 -14.33 -1.05 -3.29
C TYR A 198 -13.09 -0.15 -3.39
N SER A 199 -11.87 -0.67 -3.14
CA SER A 199 -10.63 0.10 -3.29
C SER A 199 -10.49 0.68 -4.72
N LYS A 200 -10.72 -0.13 -5.76
CA LYS A 200 -10.65 0.36 -7.16
C LYS A 200 -11.64 1.48 -7.45
N SER A 201 -12.85 1.41 -6.89
CA SER A 201 -13.88 2.45 -7.07
C SER A 201 -13.47 3.80 -6.47
N LEU A 202 -12.61 3.81 -5.45
CA LEU A 202 -12.09 5.05 -4.85
C LEU A 202 -11.13 5.80 -5.80
N VAL A 203 -10.41 5.07 -6.66
CA VAL A 203 -9.46 5.65 -7.62
C VAL A 203 -10.16 6.04 -8.93
N GLN A 204 -10.94 5.11 -9.48
CA GLN A 204 -11.42 5.18 -10.86
C GLN A 204 -12.91 5.55 -10.97
N GLY A 205 -13.56 5.83 -9.83
CA GLY A 205 -15.00 6.02 -9.79
C GLY A 205 -15.77 4.78 -10.23
N LEU A 206 -17.03 5.00 -10.63
CA LEU A 206 -17.93 3.94 -11.06
C LEU A 206 -17.52 3.31 -12.41
N ASP A 207 -16.79 4.04 -13.24
CA ASP A 207 -16.32 3.54 -14.53
C ASP A 207 -15.25 2.46 -14.38
N GLY A 208 -14.35 2.59 -13.40
CA GLY A 208 -13.38 1.54 -13.07
C GLY A 208 -14.03 0.24 -12.59
N PHE A 209 -15.19 0.35 -11.93
CA PHE A 209 -16.02 -0.80 -11.57
C PHE A 209 -16.56 -1.52 -12.82
N LEU A 210 -17.05 -0.77 -13.80
CA LEU A 210 -17.60 -1.34 -15.04
C LEU A 210 -16.53 -1.94 -15.96
N THR A 211 -15.36 -1.29 -16.09
CA THR A 211 -14.26 -1.79 -16.95
C THR A 211 -13.68 -3.11 -16.43
N GLY A 212 -13.62 -3.30 -15.11
CA GLY A 212 -13.18 -4.57 -14.52
C GLY A 212 -14.11 -5.76 -14.83
N CYS A 213 -15.39 -5.51 -15.08
CA CYS A 213 -16.37 -6.54 -15.42
C CYS A 213 -16.28 -6.97 -16.90
N GLN A 214 -15.93 -6.05 -17.80
CA GLN A 214 -15.89 -6.29 -19.25
C GLN A 214 -14.67 -7.10 -19.71
N ALA A 215 -13.57 -7.09 -18.95
CA ALA A 215 -12.33 -7.77 -19.33
C ALA A 215 -12.45 -9.32 -19.40
N LYS A 216 -13.54 -9.93 -18.94
CA LYS A 216 -13.81 -11.37 -19.07
C LYS A 216 -14.69 -11.75 -20.27
N GLY A 217 -15.19 -10.77 -21.04
CA GLY A 217 -16.12 -11.01 -22.14
C GLY A 217 -15.48 -11.28 -23.51
N ASN A 218 -14.20 -10.97 -23.71
CA ASN A 218 -13.53 -11.16 -25.00
C ASN A 218 -12.80 -12.50 -25.07
N GLY A 219 -13.49 -13.57 -24.68
CA GLY A 219 -13.16 -14.92 -25.13
C GLY A 219 -13.29 -14.93 -26.64
N THR A 220 -12.15 -14.99 -27.31
CA THR A 220 -12.03 -15.30 -28.72
C THR A 220 -12.50 -16.74 -28.89
N ASP A 221 -13.78 -16.91 -29.23
CA ASP A 221 -14.21 -18.04 -30.04
C ASP A 221 -13.56 -17.85 -31.41
N LEU A 222 -12.32 -18.36 -31.54
CA LEU A 222 -11.70 -18.63 -32.83
C LEU A 222 -12.35 -19.91 -33.36
N GLU A 223 -13.30 -19.73 -34.28
CA GLU A 223 -13.63 -20.73 -35.31
C GLU A 223 -12.43 -21.02 -36.21
#